data_AF-A0A2N5I6P3-F1
#
_entry.id   AF-A0A2N5I6P3-F1
#
_cell.length_a   1.000
_cell.length_b   1.000
_cell.length_c   1.000
_cell.angle_alpha   90.00
_cell.angle_beta   90.00
_cell.angle_gamma   90.00
#
_symmetry.space_group_name_H-M   'P 1'
#
loop_
_entity.id
_entity.type
_entity.pdbx_description
1 polymer ?
#
loop_
_entity_poly.entity_id
_entity_poly.type
_entity_poly.pdbx_seq_one_letter_code
_entity_poly.pdbx_strand_id
1 'polypeptide(L)'
;MLGYLELTLDGKLRRKYMSSMFFLIGAVCFFVFTFRYIRESGERRKPLVFNMGFIMAALLLFILGTVQIHRATAEEENKKDTIITANLEKIEDLTDQKDEIESKMDETVGKLKQELTTLEENKAADVESAIKKAKEELDKQYQSTVQAAVDEAVAKMKTEYESKIAAAEAKAEEEEASSYTEAAELNTASNLEYDPFGPDLDCGDFSSQSSAQSVYEAAGGPSQDPHDLDRDNDGIACDAN
;
A
#
# COMPACT_ATOMS: atom_id res chain seq x y z
N MET A 1 -27.54 -27.80 -24.76
CA MET A 1 -28.98 -27.89 -24.41
C MET A 1 -29.92 -27.99 -25.63
N LEU A 2 -29.41 -28.22 -26.85
CA LEU A 2 -30.25 -28.28 -28.06
C LEU A 2 -30.74 -29.70 -28.44
N GLY A 3 -30.17 -30.77 -27.87
CA GLY A 3 -30.49 -32.16 -28.25
C GLY A 3 -31.72 -32.79 -27.58
N TYR A 4 -32.42 -32.10 -26.67
CA TYR A 4 -33.58 -32.67 -25.96
C TYR A 4 -34.94 -32.27 -26.54
N LEU A 5 -35.01 -31.28 -27.44
CA LEU A 5 -36.29 -30.82 -27.99
C LEU A 5 -36.79 -31.64 -29.19
N GLU A 6 -35.91 -32.17 -30.04
CA GLU A 6 -36.34 -32.87 -31.27
C GLU A 6 -37.06 -34.21 -31.02
N LEU A 7 -36.80 -34.90 -29.91
CA LEU A 7 -37.37 -36.23 -29.63
C LEU A 7 -38.82 -36.22 -29.11
N THR A 8 -39.39 -35.05 -28.80
CA THR A 8 -40.74 -34.97 -28.19
C THR A 8 -41.87 -34.64 -29.16
N LEU A 9 -41.56 -34.13 -30.36
CA LEU A 9 -42.57 -33.80 -31.36
C LEU A 9 -43.12 -35.03 -32.10
N ASP A 10 -42.29 -36.04 -32.38
CA ASP A 10 -42.70 -37.21 -33.17
C ASP A 10 -43.69 -38.15 -32.42
N GLY A 11 -43.58 -38.20 -31.08
CA GLY A 11 -44.44 -39.05 -30.25
C GLY A 11 -45.92 -38.63 -30.20
N LYS A 12 -46.23 -37.34 -30.37
CA LYS A 12 -47.62 -36.84 -30.34
C LYS A 12 -48.35 -37.06 -31.66
N LEU A 13 -47.65 -36.98 -32.80
CA LEU A 13 -48.24 -37.20 -34.13
C LEU A 13 -48.64 -38.67 -34.33
N ARG A 14 -47.74 -39.60 -33.96
CA ARG A 14 -47.99 -41.05 -34.07
C ARG A 14 -49.23 -41.51 -33.31
N ARG A 15 -49.47 -40.96 -32.12
CA ARG A 15 -50.59 -41.36 -31.24
C ARG A 15 -51.95 -40.92 -31.80
N LYS A 16 -52.04 -39.74 -32.43
CA LYS A 16 -53.27 -39.27 -33.08
C LYS A 16 -53.60 -40.10 -34.33
N TYR A 17 -52.61 -40.42 -35.15
CA TYR A 17 -52.81 -41.23 -36.36
C TYR A 17 -53.18 -42.68 -36.08
N MET A 18 -52.57 -43.32 -35.07
CA MET A 18 -52.91 -44.69 -34.70
C MET A 18 -54.37 -44.83 -34.26
N SER A 19 -54.90 -43.89 -33.46
CA SER A 19 -56.30 -43.94 -33.02
C SER A 19 -57.27 -43.84 -34.21
N SER A 20 -57.02 -42.89 -35.13
CA SER A 20 -57.86 -42.70 -36.32
C SER A 20 -57.88 -43.93 -37.24
N MET A 21 -56.73 -44.60 -37.44
CA MET A 21 -56.67 -45.82 -38.24
C MET A 21 -57.55 -46.96 -37.71
N PHE A 22 -57.57 -47.18 -36.38
CA PHE A 22 -58.40 -48.24 -35.80
C PHE A 22 -59.90 -47.98 -35.97
N PHE A 23 -60.33 -46.71 -35.87
CA PHE A 23 -61.72 -46.34 -36.14
C PHE A 23 -62.13 -46.59 -37.60
N LEU A 24 -61.25 -46.28 -38.56
CA LEU A 24 -61.53 -46.53 -39.98
C LEU A 24 -61.63 -48.03 -40.30
N ILE A 25 -60.72 -48.84 -39.77
CA ILE A 25 -60.75 -50.30 -39.94
C ILE A 25 -62.04 -50.87 -39.34
N GLY A 26 -62.40 -50.45 -38.13
CA GLY A 26 -63.65 -50.85 -37.47
C GLY A 26 -64.89 -50.47 -38.28
N ALA A 27 -64.93 -49.25 -38.83
CA ALA A 27 -66.03 -48.79 -39.67
C ALA A 27 -66.17 -49.60 -40.96
N VAL A 28 -65.06 -49.92 -41.64
CA VAL A 28 -65.07 -50.75 -42.86
C VAL A 28 -65.54 -52.18 -42.55
N CYS A 29 -65.05 -52.79 -41.47
CA CYS A 29 -65.51 -54.12 -41.04
C CYS A 29 -67.01 -54.14 -40.72
N PHE A 30 -67.50 -53.11 -40.02
CA PHE A 30 -68.93 -52.96 -39.73
C PHE A 30 -69.74 -52.80 -41.01
N PHE A 31 -69.23 -52.04 -41.99
CA PHE A 31 -69.90 -51.85 -43.28
C PHE A 31 -69.99 -53.14 -44.09
N VAL A 32 -68.91 -53.93 -44.14
CA VAL A 32 -68.88 -55.24 -44.81
C VAL A 32 -69.82 -56.22 -44.10
N PHE A 33 -69.84 -56.23 -42.76
CA PHE A 33 -70.70 -57.10 -41.97
C PHE A 33 -72.18 -56.77 -42.18
N THR A 34 -72.54 -55.48 -42.11
CA THR A 34 -73.92 -55.02 -42.35
C THR A 34 -74.35 -55.26 -43.79
N PHE A 35 -73.48 -55.06 -44.78
CA PHE A 35 -73.77 -55.36 -46.19
C PHE A 35 -74.01 -56.86 -46.41
N ARG A 36 -73.17 -57.73 -45.83
CA ARG A 36 -73.39 -59.19 -45.86
C ARG A 36 -74.70 -59.57 -45.19
N TYR A 37 -74.99 -59.01 -44.01
CA TYR A 37 -76.22 -59.27 -43.26
C TYR A 37 -77.47 -58.88 -44.06
N ILE A 38 -77.45 -57.72 -44.74
CA ILE A 38 -78.54 -57.25 -45.60
C ILE A 38 -78.72 -58.19 -46.80
N ARG A 39 -77.63 -58.55 -47.49
CA ARG A 39 -77.66 -59.42 -48.69
C ARG A 39 -78.23 -60.82 -48.40
N GLU A 40 -78.01 -61.33 -47.19
CA GLU A 40 -78.49 -62.66 -46.79
C GLU A 40 -79.93 -62.66 -46.26
N SER A 41 -80.47 -61.49 -45.91
CA SER A 41 -81.84 -61.35 -45.41
C SER A 41 -82.86 -61.12 -46.53
N GLY A 42 -83.57 -62.18 -46.93
CA GLY A 42 -84.62 -62.13 -47.97
C GLY A 42 -85.83 -61.25 -47.62
N GLU A 43 -86.10 -60.28 -48.51
CA GLU A 43 -87.37 -59.67 -48.94
C GLU A 43 -88.48 -59.27 -47.95
N ARG A 44 -88.23 -59.18 -46.63
CA ARG A 44 -89.28 -58.75 -45.66
C ARG A 44 -88.94 -57.58 -44.72
N ARG A 45 -87.98 -56.70 -45.03
CA ARG A 45 -87.60 -55.59 -44.11
C ARG A 45 -87.33 -54.24 -44.79
N LYS A 46 -88.34 -53.68 -45.47
CA LYS A 46 -88.32 -52.31 -46.02
C LYS A 46 -88.07 -51.18 -44.99
N PRO A 47 -88.54 -51.21 -43.73
CA PRO A 47 -88.30 -50.10 -42.79
C PRO A 47 -86.86 -50.04 -42.26
N LEU A 48 -86.10 -51.15 -42.30
CA LEU A 48 -84.73 -51.19 -41.78
C LEU A 48 -83.74 -50.44 -42.70
N VAL A 49 -83.93 -50.56 -44.01
CA VAL A 49 -83.07 -49.92 -45.03
C VAL A 49 -83.19 -48.39 -44.96
N PHE A 50 -84.39 -47.87 -44.70
CA PHE A 50 -84.61 -46.44 -44.52
C PHE A 50 -83.85 -45.90 -43.29
N ASN A 51 -83.92 -46.59 -42.16
CA ASN A 51 -83.18 -46.21 -40.94
C ASN A 51 -81.66 -46.27 -41.14
N MET A 52 -81.15 -47.26 -41.88
CA MET A 52 -79.72 -47.33 -42.23
C MET A 52 -79.28 -46.19 -43.15
N GLY A 53 -80.14 -45.75 -44.08
CA GLY A 53 -79.88 -44.58 -44.92
C GLY A 53 -79.70 -43.30 -44.10
N PHE A 54 -80.53 -43.09 -43.07
CA PHE A 54 -80.38 -41.97 -42.13
C PHE A 54 -79.09 -42.04 -41.32
N ILE A 55 -78.71 -43.23 -40.84
CA ILE A 55 -77.44 -43.42 -40.12
C ILE A 55 -76.25 -43.10 -41.03
N MET A 56 -76.27 -43.54 -42.28
CA MET A 56 -75.21 -43.23 -43.24
C MET A 56 -75.14 -41.76 -43.62
N ALA A 57 -76.28 -41.10 -43.80
CA ALA A 57 -76.32 -39.66 -44.00
C ALA A 57 -75.78 -38.90 -42.79
N ALA A 58 -76.13 -39.32 -41.57
CA ALA A 58 -75.62 -38.72 -40.33
C ALA A 58 -74.11 -38.93 -40.17
N LEU A 59 -73.59 -40.11 -40.50
CA LEU A 59 -72.14 -40.39 -40.50
C LEU A 59 -71.40 -39.56 -41.54
N LEU A 60 -71.95 -39.41 -42.75
CA LEU A 60 -71.36 -38.54 -43.78
C LEU A 60 -71.31 -37.09 -43.32
N LEU A 61 -72.38 -36.57 -42.73
CA LEU A 61 -72.40 -35.21 -42.18
C LEU A 61 -71.40 -35.04 -41.02
N PHE A 62 -71.26 -36.04 -40.16
CA PHE A 62 -70.25 -36.05 -39.10
C PHE A 62 -68.83 -36.01 -39.67
N ILE A 63 -68.53 -36.86 -40.67
CA ILE A 63 -67.23 -36.88 -41.34
C ILE A 63 -66.93 -35.53 -41.99
N LEU A 64 -67.88 -34.96 -42.75
CA LEU A 64 -67.72 -33.64 -43.38
C LEU A 64 -67.50 -32.54 -42.33
N GLY A 65 -68.23 -32.58 -41.21
CA GLY A 65 -68.03 -31.66 -40.09
C GLY A 65 -66.63 -31.78 -39.48
N THR A 66 -66.13 -33.00 -39.27
CA THR A 66 -64.77 -33.22 -38.71
C THR A 66 -63.66 -32.74 -39.65
N VAL A 67 -63.83 -32.89 -40.97
CA VAL A 67 -62.87 -32.40 -41.98
C VAL A 67 -62.76 -30.87 -41.95
N GLN A 68 -63.89 -30.17 -41.80
CA GLN A 68 -63.90 -28.71 -41.71
C GLN A 68 -63.21 -28.21 -40.44
N ILE A 69 -63.43 -28.88 -39.30
CA ILE A 69 -62.74 -28.57 -38.03
C ILE A 69 -61.23 -28.81 -38.17
N HIS A 70 -60.81 -29.90 -38.80
CA HIS A 70 -59.38 -30.20 -39.01
C HIS A 70 -58.69 -29.16 -39.90
N ARG A 71 -59.34 -28.67 -40.96
CA ARG A 71 -58.80 -27.60 -41.80
C ARG A 71 -58.59 -26.31 -41.02
N ALA A 72 -59.57 -25.90 -40.22
CA ALA A 72 -59.46 -24.71 -39.38
C ALA A 72 -58.32 -24.82 -38.35
N THR A 73 -58.15 -25.99 -37.72
CA THR A 73 -57.03 -26.21 -36.79
C THR A 73 -55.67 -26.24 -37.47
N ALA A 74 -55.59 -26.74 -38.72
CA ALA A 74 -54.33 -26.80 -39.47
C ALA A 74 -53.85 -25.41 -39.94
N GLU A 75 -54.78 -24.51 -40.30
CA GLU A 75 -54.43 -23.12 -40.64
C GLU A 75 -53.89 -22.35 -39.43
N GLU A 76 -54.43 -22.61 -38.23
CA GLU A 76 -53.95 -21.97 -37.00
C GLU A 76 -52.56 -22.49 -36.58
N GLU A 77 -52.29 -23.79 -36.73
CA GLU A 77 -50.96 -24.37 -36.48
C GLU A 77 -49.92 -23.81 -37.45
N ASN A 78 -50.20 -23.75 -38.76
CA ASN A 78 -49.27 -23.19 -39.74
C ASN A 78 -48.93 -21.72 -39.47
N LYS A 79 -49.92 -20.91 -39.07
CA LYS A 79 -49.69 -19.50 -38.69
C LYS A 79 -48.77 -19.40 -37.47
N LYS A 80 -48.93 -20.28 -36.47
CA LYS A 80 -48.06 -20.32 -35.30
C LYS A 80 -46.64 -20.72 -35.69
N ASP A 81 -46.47 -21.72 -36.55
CA ASP A 81 -45.16 -22.18 -37.01
C ASP A 81 -44.41 -21.09 -37.78
N THR A 82 -45.12 -20.34 -38.63
CA THR A 82 -44.54 -19.19 -39.35
C THR A 82 -44.05 -18.11 -38.38
N ILE A 83 -44.84 -17.77 -37.36
CA ILE A 83 -44.47 -16.77 -36.35
C ILE A 83 -43.28 -17.25 -35.50
N ILE A 84 -43.28 -18.53 -35.11
CA ILE A 84 -42.18 -19.12 -34.34
C ILE A 84 -40.89 -19.06 -35.15
N THR A 85 -40.94 -19.43 -36.43
CA THR A 85 -39.77 -19.41 -37.33
C THR A 85 -39.22 -18.00 -37.48
N ALA A 86 -40.07 -17.00 -37.73
CA ALA A 86 -39.66 -15.61 -37.85
C ALA A 86 -39.06 -15.04 -36.55
N ASN A 87 -39.60 -15.44 -35.39
CA ASN A 87 -39.04 -15.04 -34.10
C ASN A 87 -37.69 -15.73 -33.83
N LEU A 88 -37.51 -16.96 -34.30
CA LEU A 88 -36.25 -17.69 -34.15
C LEU A 88 -35.11 -17.04 -34.94
N GLU A 89 -35.38 -16.68 -36.20
CA GLU A 89 -34.45 -15.95 -37.07
C GLU A 89 -34.04 -14.62 -36.43
N LYS A 90 -35.00 -13.87 -35.87
CA LYS A 90 -34.71 -12.64 -35.16
C LYS A 90 -33.88 -12.84 -33.89
N ILE A 91 -34.02 -13.97 -33.20
CA ILE A 91 -33.21 -14.30 -32.03
C ILE A 91 -31.76 -14.61 -32.45
N GLU A 92 -31.57 -15.28 -33.59
CA GLU A 92 -30.25 -15.55 -34.17
C GLU A 92 -29.54 -14.24 -34.54
N ASP A 93 -30.21 -13.34 -35.28
CA ASP A 93 -29.66 -12.01 -35.63
C ASP A 93 -29.29 -11.17 -34.39
N LEU A 94 -30.11 -11.22 -33.34
CA LEU A 94 -29.84 -10.51 -32.09
C LEU A 94 -28.65 -11.13 -31.34
N THR A 95 -28.42 -12.43 -31.48
CA THR A 95 -27.28 -13.11 -30.86
C THR A 95 -25.99 -12.70 -31.57
N ASP A 96 -25.99 -12.65 -32.90
CA ASP A 96 -24.83 -12.20 -33.67
C ASP A 96 -24.48 -10.73 -33.39
N GLN A 97 -25.49 -9.85 -33.30
CA GLN A 97 -25.28 -8.46 -32.91
C GLN A 97 -24.71 -8.32 -31.50
N LYS A 98 -25.17 -9.17 -30.57
CA LYS A 98 -24.66 -9.18 -29.21
C LYS A 98 -23.18 -9.55 -29.19
N ASP A 99 -22.77 -10.58 -29.92
CA ASP A 99 -21.37 -11.03 -29.99
C ASP A 99 -20.48 -9.94 -30.64
N GLU A 100 -20.97 -9.23 -31.65
CA GLU A 100 -20.27 -8.09 -32.24
C GLU A 100 -20.09 -6.94 -31.23
N ILE A 101 -21.12 -6.63 -30.44
CA ILE A 101 -21.06 -5.61 -29.39
C ILE A 101 -20.09 -6.02 -28.27
N GLU A 102 -20.13 -7.27 -27.83
CA GLU A 102 -19.20 -7.80 -26.82
C GLU A 102 -17.76 -7.71 -27.32
N SER A 103 -17.48 -8.09 -28.56
CA SER A 103 -16.14 -7.95 -29.16
C SER A 103 -15.65 -6.49 -29.23
N LYS A 104 -16.53 -5.53 -29.59
CA LYS A 104 -16.17 -4.10 -29.62
C LYS A 104 -15.94 -3.54 -28.22
N MET A 105 -16.71 -4.02 -27.24
CA MET A 105 -16.54 -3.65 -25.83
C MET A 105 -15.20 -4.15 -25.30
N ASP A 106 -14.81 -5.39 -25.61
CA ASP A 106 -13.51 -5.94 -25.20
C ASP A 106 -12.34 -5.19 -25.84
N GLU A 107 -12.45 -4.79 -27.11
CA GLU A 107 -11.43 -3.97 -27.77
C GLU A 107 -11.28 -2.59 -27.08
N THR A 108 -12.40 -1.93 -26.75
CA THR A 108 -12.38 -0.63 -26.08
C THR A 108 -11.87 -0.73 -24.65
N VAL A 109 -12.26 -1.77 -23.91
CA VAL A 109 -11.72 -2.05 -22.57
C VAL A 109 -10.20 -2.30 -22.65
N GLY A 110 -9.74 -3.03 -23.66
CA GLY A 110 -8.31 -3.23 -23.92
C GLY A 110 -7.54 -1.93 -24.14
N LYS A 111 -8.07 -1.04 -25.01
CA LYS A 111 -7.48 0.29 -25.27
C LYS A 111 -7.44 1.16 -24.03
N LEU A 112 -8.56 1.23 -23.29
CA LEU A 112 -8.63 2.02 -22.05
C LEU A 112 -7.66 1.51 -20.99
N LYS A 113 -7.48 0.19 -20.88
CA LYS A 113 -6.50 -0.40 -19.96
C LYS A 113 -5.07 0.00 -20.32
N GLN A 114 -4.74 0.00 -21.61
CA GLN A 114 -3.43 0.46 -22.09
C GLN A 114 -3.20 1.95 -21.83
N GLU A 115 -4.20 2.80 -22.10
CA GLU A 115 -4.15 4.23 -21.79
C GLU A 115 -3.99 4.49 -20.29
N LEU A 116 -4.67 3.71 -19.44
CA LEU A 116 -4.53 3.81 -17.99
C LEU A 116 -3.10 3.48 -17.54
N THR A 117 -2.53 2.38 -18.05
CA THR A 117 -1.16 1.99 -17.70
C THR A 117 -0.11 3.01 -18.15
N THR A 118 -0.26 3.56 -19.36
CA THR A 118 0.68 4.59 -19.85
C THR A 118 0.54 5.90 -19.07
N LEU A 119 -0.68 6.27 -18.66
CA LEU A 119 -0.90 7.44 -17.79
C LEU A 119 -0.30 7.25 -16.40
N GLU A 120 -0.40 6.05 -15.82
CA GLU A 120 0.21 5.71 -14.54
C GLU A 120 1.75 5.78 -14.60
N GLU A 121 2.35 5.23 -15.65
CA GLU A 121 3.80 5.29 -15.89
C GLU A 121 4.28 6.73 -16.08
N ASN A 122 3.58 7.53 -16.91
CA ASN A 122 3.93 8.92 -17.15
C ASN A 122 3.81 9.76 -15.86
N LYS A 123 2.74 9.58 -15.08
CA LYS A 123 2.59 10.27 -13.79
C LYS A 123 3.65 9.85 -12.79
N ALA A 124 4.02 8.58 -12.75
CA ALA A 124 5.09 8.10 -11.88
C ALA A 124 6.44 8.75 -12.24
N ALA A 125 6.75 8.83 -13.54
CA ALA A 125 7.96 9.49 -14.03
C ALA A 125 7.97 11.00 -13.72
N ASP A 126 6.84 11.70 -13.91
CA ASP A 126 6.71 13.12 -13.58
C ASP A 126 6.91 13.36 -12.08
N VAL A 127 6.28 12.53 -11.22
CA VAL A 127 6.44 12.61 -9.77
C VAL A 127 7.88 12.33 -9.35
N GLU A 128 8.52 11.32 -9.92
CA GLU A 128 9.92 11.00 -9.64
C GLU A 128 10.86 12.15 -10.03
N SER A 129 10.65 12.75 -11.20
CA SER A 129 11.42 13.90 -11.65
C SER A 129 11.24 15.13 -10.75
N ALA A 130 10.02 15.38 -10.29
CA ALA A 130 9.70 16.46 -9.37
C ALA A 130 10.34 16.24 -7.99
N ILE A 131 10.30 15.01 -7.46
CA ILE A 131 10.95 14.63 -6.20
C ILE A 131 12.47 14.83 -6.31
N LYS A 132 13.08 14.39 -7.41
CA LYS A 132 14.52 14.58 -7.64
C LYS A 132 14.90 16.05 -7.65
N LYS A 133 14.16 16.89 -8.38
CA LYS A 133 14.39 18.34 -8.43
C LYS A 133 14.22 18.99 -7.05
N ALA A 134 13.16 18.64 -6.33
CA ALA A 134 12.91 19.16 -4.98
C ALA A 134 14.03 18.76 -3.99
N LYS A 135 14.56 17.54 -4.12
CA LYS A 135 15.68 17.07 -3.31
C LYS A 135 16.97 17.85 -3.62
N GLU A 136 17.28 18.07 -4.90
CA GLU A 136 18.45 18.88 -5.29
C GLU A 136 18.34 20.35 -4.82
N GLU A 137 17.14 20.93 -4.85
CA GLU A 137 16.88 22.27 -4.31
C GLU A 137 17.02 22.31 -2.79
N LEU A 138 16.50 21.30 -2.09
CA LEU A 138 16.64 21.17 -0.63
C LEU A 138 18.10 20.98 -0.22
N ASP A 139 18.87 20.15 -0.93
CA ASP A 139 20.29 19.93 -0.64
C ASP A 139 21.11 21.22 -0.83
N LYS A 140 20.80 22.01 -1.88
CA LYS A 140 21.41 23.34 -2.08
C LYS A 140 21.06 24.31 -0.97
N GLN A 141 19.81 24.33 -0.53
CA GLN A 141 19.37 25.18 0.58
C GLN A 141 20.02 24.75 1.90
N TYR A 142 20.12 23.45 2.14
CA TYR A 142 20.80 22.91 3.32
C TYR A 142 22.28 23.28 3.31
N GLN A 143 22.96 23.11 2.17
CA GLN A 143 24.36 23.47 2.05
C GLN A 143 24.60 24.98 2.25
N SER A 144 23.75 25.84 1.72
CA SER A 144 23.90 27.30 1.89
C SER A 144 23.64 27.75 3.34
N THR A 145 22.66 27.16 4.01
CA THR A 145 22.34 27.44 5.42
C THR A 145 23.43 26.95 6.36
N VAL A 146 23.94 25.74 6.14
CA VAL A 146 25.08 25.21 6.91
C VAL A 146 26.33 26.07 6.69
N GLN A 147 26.64 26.46 5.45
CA GLN A 147 27.79 27.31 5.17
C GLN A 147 27.68 28.66 5.90
N ALA A 148 26.51 29.31 5.84
CA ALA A 148 26.29 30.57 6.55
C ALA A 148 26.45 30.42 8.08
N ALA A 149 25.96 29.32 8.66
CA ALA A 149 26.11 29.05 10.08
C ALA A 149 27.57 28.77 10.48
N VAL A 150 28.33 28.07 9.62
CA VAL A 150 29.76 27.82 9.82
C VAL A 150 30.54 29.13 9.73
N ASP A 151 30.29 29.96 8.73
CA ASP A 151 30.96 31.25 8.56
C ASP A 151 30.67 32.19 9.75
N GLU A 152 29.43 32.20 10.25
CA GLU A 152 29.05 32.94 11.46
C GLU A 152 29.79 32.41 12.70
N ALA A 153 29.84 31.09 12.88
CA ALA A 153 30.54 30.47 14.01
C ALA A 153 32.05 30.74 13.97
N VAL A 154 32.68 30.62 12.80
CA VAL A 154 34.11 30.93 12.61
C VAL A 154 34.38 32.40 12.90
N ALA A 155 33.51 33.33 12.47
CA ALA A 155 33.66 34.75 12.79
C ALA A 155 33.59 35.00 14.30
N LYS A 156 32.63 34.40 15.00
CA LYS A 156 32.52 34.48 16.47
C LYS A 156 33.77 33.94 17.16
N MET A 157 34.22 32.75 16.78
CA MET A 157 35.44 32.15 17.33
C MET A 157 36.67 33.02 17.06
N LYS A 158 36.78 33.60 15.87
CA LYS A 158 37.90 34.50 15.52
C LYS A 158 37.91 35.73 16.42
N THR A 159 36.76 36.39 16.61
CA THR A 159 36.67 37.55 17.51
C THR A 159 36.99 37.20 18.96
N GLU A 160 36.54 36.03 19.43
CA GLU A 160 36.86 35.54 20.76
C GLU A 160 38.38 35.30 20.91
N TYR A 161 39.00 34.68 19.90
CA TYR A 161 40.44 34.41 19.91
C TYR A 161 41.28 35.68 19.85
N GLU A 162 40.92 36.64 18.99
CA GLU A 162 41.58 37.95 18.91
C GLU A 162 41.46 38.71 20.23
N SER A 163 40.30 38.65 20.90
CA SER A 163 40.13 39.27 22.23
C SER A 163 41.01 38.60 23.31
N LYS A 164 41.18 37.28 23.23
CA LYS A 164 42.05 36.52 24.14
C LYS A 164 43.52 36.82 23.90
N ILE A 165 43.94 36.96 22.64
CA ILE A 165 45.30 37.37 22.31
C ILE A 165 45.56 38.78 22.82
N ALA A 166 44.70 39.75 22.52
CA ALA A 166 44.87 41.12 22.98
C ALA A 166 44.92 41.21 24.52
N ALA A 167 44.12 40.40 25.22
CA ALA A 167 44.18 40.32 26.68
C ALA A 167 45.46 39.65 27.21
N ALA A 168 46.02 38.68 26.48
CA ALA A 168 47.29 38.05 26.83
C ALA A 168 48.48 38.99 26.57
N GLU A 169 48.44 39.74 25.46
CA GLU A 169 49.44 40.76 25.11
C GLU A 169 49.42 41.92 26.13
N ALA A 170 48.25 42.40 26.53
CA ALA A 170 48.13 43.42 27.58
C ALA A 170 48.65 42.93 28.95
N LYS A 171 48.45 41.64 29.28
CA LYS A 171 49.01 41.03 30.49
C LYS A 171 50.53 40.85 30.40
N ALA A 172 51.06 40.53 29.23
CA ALA A 172 52.51 40.45 29.01
C ALA A 172 53.18 41.83 29.14
N GLU A 173 52.50 42.91 28.71
CA GLU A 173 52.96 44.28 28.94
C GLU A 173 52.88 44.70 30.43
N GLU A 174 51.91 44.21 31.21
CA GLU A 174 51.87 44.38 32.67
C GLU A 174 52.94 43.55 33.39
N GLU A 175 53.32 42.36 32.88
CA GLU A 175 54.44 41.56 33.41
C GLU A 175 55.83 42.14 33.03
N GLU A 176 56.00 42.75 31.85
CA GLU A 176 57.24 43.50 31.53
C GLU A 176 57.36 44.81 32.34
N ALA A 177 56.26 45.40 32.81
CA ALA A 177 56.27 46.53 33.75
C ALA A 177 56.51 46.12 35.21
N SER A 178 56.49 44.82 35.54
CA SER A 178 56.79 44.27 36.88
C SER A 178 58.17 43.62 36.97
N SER A 179 59.02 43.74 35.95
CA SER A 179 60.42 43.29 35.96
C SER A 179 61.37 44.16 36.83
N TYR A 180 60.84 45.04 37.68
CA TYR A 180 61.62 45.87 38.61
C TYR A 180 61.15 45.80 40.07
N THR A 181 60.56 44.69 40.52
CA THR A 181 60.38 44.44 41.97
C THR A 181 60.46 42.96 42.33
N GLU A 182 61.34 42.20 41.68
CA GLU A 182 61.69 40.84 42.10
C GLU A 182 63.22 40.63 42.01
N ALA A 183 63.97 41.64 42.46
CA ALA A 183 65.43 41.59 42.67
C ALA A 183 65.82 42.14 44.05
N ALA A 184 64.85 42.23 44.97
CA ALA A 184 65.03 42.75 46.33
C ALA A 184 64.88 41.69 47.43
N GLU A 185 64.44 40.46 47.14
CA GLU A 185 64.38 39.37 48.13
C GLU A 185 65.50 38.32 48.00
N LEU A 186 66.29 38.33 46.93
CA LEU A 186 67.47 37.45 46.81
C LEU A 186 68.79 38.11 47.27
N ASN A 187 68.80 39.43 47.50
CA ASN A 187 70.01 40.15 47.93
C ASN A 187 70.14 40.32 49.45
N THR A 188 69.18 39.81 50.23
CA THR A 188 69.36 39.65 51.69
C THR A 188 69.94 38.27 52.03
N ALA A 189 69.71 37.25 51.20
CA ALA A 189 70.27 35.91 51.38
C ALA A 189 71.79 35.83 51.04
N SER A 190 72.33 36.80 50.30
CA SER A 190 73.75 36.80 49.90
C SER A 190 74.70 37.36 50.96
N ASN A 191 74.20 37.75 52.13
CA ASN A 191 75.01 38.21 53.27
C ASN A 191 74.76 37.41 54.55
N LEU A 192 74.15 36.23 54.45
CA LEU A 192 74.03 35.28 55.56
C LEU A 192 75.30 34.43 55.63
N GLU A 193 75.84 34.27 56.84
CA GLU A 193 77.01 33.43 57.09
C GLU A 193 76.73 31.93 56.86
N TYR A 194 75.45 31.54 56.92
CA TYR A 194 74.97 30.16 56.77
C TYR A 194 73.87 30.07 55.71
N ASP A 195 73.76 28.91 55.05
CA ASP A 195 72.74 28.62 54.03
C ASP A 195 71.40 28.23 54.69
N PRO A 196 70.32 29.03 54.53
CA PRO A 196 69.03 28.76 55.17
C PRO A 196 68.32 27.51 54.63
N PHE A 197 68.71 26.97 53.47
CA PHE A 197 68.14 25.74 52.91
C PHE A 197 69.19 24.60 52.85
N GLY A 198 70.28 24.76 53.58
CA GLY A 198 71.41 23.84 53.64
C GLY A 198 71.18 22.64 54.56
N PRO A 199 72.27 22.01 55.07
CA PRO A 199 72.15 20.95 56.08
C PRO A 199 71.50 21.48 57.37
N ASP A 200 70.98 20.55 58.18
CA ASP A 200 70.35 20.84 59.48
C ASP A 200 71.30 21.65 60.40
N LEU A 201 70.82 22.77 60.92
CA LEU A 201 71.56 23.69 61.79
C LEU A 201 70.93 23.69 63.18
N ASP A 202 71.75 23.53 64.21
CA ASP A 202 71.32 23.65 65.61
C ASP A 202 71.74 25.02 66.18
N CYS A 203 71.13 25.43 67.30
CA CYS A 203 71.53 26.66 68.02
C CYS A 203 73.01 26.72 68.41
N GLY A 204 73.70 25.58 68.50
CA GLY A 204 75.14 25.50 68.78
C GLY A 204 76.03 25.85 67.59
N ASP A 205 75.49 25.88 66.36
CA ASP A 205 76.24 26.19 65.15
C ASP A 205 76.40 27.70 64.93
N PHE A 206 75.59 28.52 65.61
CA PHE A 206 75.61 29.96 65.48
C PHE A 206 76.50 30.63 66.54
N SER A 207 77.29 31.59 66.10
CA SER A 207 78.13 32.42 66.99
C SER A 207 77.33 33.43 67.81
N SER A 208 76.08 33.71 67.42
CA SER A 208 75.19 34.66 68.08
C SER A 208 73.72 34.37 67.77
N GLN A 209 72.83 34.72 68.71
CA GLN A 209 71.37 34.62 68.53
C GLN A 209 70.89 35.39 67.29
N SER A 210 71.47 36.57 67.01
CA SER A 210 71.12 37.35 65.82
C SER A 210 71.43 36.62 64.50
N SER A 211 72.47 35.79 64.47
CA SER A 211 72.82 34.99 63.29
C SER A 211 71.80 33.86 63.09
N ALA A 212 71.43 33.17 64.18
CA ALA A 212 70.36 32.17 64.17
C ALA A 212 69.02 32.75 63.73
N GLN A 213 68.63 33.93 64.27
CA GLN A 213 67.41 34.64 63.89
C GLN A 213 67.36 34.96 62.40
N SER A 214 68.48 35.42 61.84
CA SER A 214 68.56 35.78 60.42
C SER A 214 68.38 34.56 59.51
N VAL A 215 68.91 33.40 59.91
CA VAL A 215 68.75 32.14 59.17
C VAL A 215 67.34 31.57 59.33
N TYR A 216 66.78 31.61 60.53
CA TYR A 216 65.39 31.24 60.81
C TYR A 216 64.42 32.03 59.92
N GLU A 217 64.52 33.36 59.90
CA GLU A 217 63.67 34.21 59.06
C GLU A 217 63.87 33.92 57.57
N ALA A 218 65.11 33.70 57.14
CA ALA A 218 65.43 33.42 55.73
C ALA A 218 64.98 32.02 55.27
N ALA A 219 64.91 31.04 56.18
CA ALA A 219 64.42 29.69 55.90
C ALA A 219 62.88 29.62 55.80
N GLY A 220 62.18 30.69 56.20
CA GLY A 220 60.71 30.77 56.20
C GLY A 220 60.09 31.11 57.56
N GLY A 221 60.92 31.23 58.61
CA GLY A 221 60.55 31.67 59.95
C GLY A 221 59.43 30.83 60.58
N PRO A 222 58.46 31.44 61.29
CA PRO A 222 57.42 30.68 61.99
C PRO A 222 56.48 29.90 61.07
N SER A 223 56.51 30.17 59.75
CA SER A 223 55.74 29.39 58.77
C SER A 223 56.45 28.10 58.38
N GLN A 224 57.78 28.12 58.35
CA GLN A 224 58.63 26.99 58.00
C GLN A 224 59.94 27.13 58.78
N ASP A 225 60.12 26.29 59.80
CA ASP A 225 61.35 26.18 60.58
C ASP A 225 61.97 24.78 60.32
N PRO A 226 62.69 24.60 59.19
CA PRO A 226 63.24 23.28 58.82
C PRO A 226 64.35 22.82 59.77
N HIS A 227 65.01 23.77 60.43
CA HIS A 227 66.16 23.58 61.31
C HIS A 227 65.75 23.55 62.79
N ASP A 228 64.45 23.70 63.09
CA ASP A 228 63.90 23.66 64.46
C ASP A 228 64.63 24.65 65.41
N LEU A 229 64.96 25.85 64.91
CA LEU A 229 65.69 26.88 65.65
C LEU A 229 64.82 27.59 66.69
N ASP A 230 63.48 27.59 66.50
CA ASP A 230 62.48 28.18 67.39
C ASP A 230 61.54 27.07 67.93
N ARG A 231 62.09 26.22 68.80
CA ARG A 231 61.40 25.04 69.33
C ARG A 231 60.11 25.36 70.08
N ASP A 232 60.07 26.48 70.80
CA ASP A 232 58.91 26.94 71.55
C ASP A 232 57.94 27.80 70.73
N ASN A 233 58.31 28.11 69.47
CA ASN A 233 57.49 28.82 68.49
C ASN A 233 57.05 30.21 68.97
N ASP A 234 57.95 30.92 69.67
CA ASP A 234 57.69 32.29 70.14
C ASP A 234 58.11 33.35 69.12
N GLY A 235 58.71 32.93 68.01
CA GLY A 235 59.22 33.75 66.92
C GLY A 235 60.68 34.16 67.09
N ILE A 236 61.35 33.70 68.15
CA ILE A 236 62.73 34.05 68.49
C ILE A 236 63.59 32.79 68.41
N ALA A 237 64.39 32.69 67.35
CA ALA A 237 65.31 31.59 67.17
C ALA A 237 66.36 31.57 68.29
N CYS A 238 66.55 30.38 68.87
CA CYS A 238 67.58 30.10 69.85
C CYS A 238 67.59 31.06 71.05
N ASP A 239 66.41 31.43 71.56
CA ASP A 239 66.25 32.18 72.83
C ASP A 239 66.55 31.27 74.03
N ALA A 240 67.81 30.87 74.15
CA ALA A 240 68.35 30.18 75.31
C ALA A 240 69.22 31.14 76.11
N ASN A 241 68.68 31.60 77.24
CA ASN A 241 69.38 32.33 78.29
C ASN A 241 70.37 31.43 79.05
#